data_AF-A0A165X950-F1
#
_entry.id   AF-A0A165X950-F1
#
_cell.length_a   1.000
_cell.length_b   1.000
_cell.length_c   1.000
_cell.angle_alpha   90.00
_cell.angle_beta   90.00
_cell.angle_gamma   90.00
#
_symmetry.space_group_name_H-M   'P 1'
#
loop_
_entity.id
_entity.type
_entity.pdbx_description
1 polymer ?
#
loop_
_entity_poly.entity_id
_entity_poly.type
_entity_poly.pdbx_seq_one_letter_code
_entity_poly.pdbx_strand_id
1 'polypeptide(L)' 'LLFLPAYSPDLNPIEESFSALKHYLRRIGLPDGSKYEKALALVEATGHCITPEKADSWFRHAGYIW' A
#
# COMPACT_ATOMS: atom_id res chain seq x y z
N LEU A 1 -12.13 -15.72 -9.24
CA LEU A 1 -11.88 -14.28 -9.54
C LEU A 1 -13.13 -13.52 -9.10
N LEU A 2 -12.98 -12.42 -8.36
CA LEU A 2 -14.09 -11.51 -8.02
C LEU A 2 -13.91 -10.22 -8.83
N PHE A 3 -14.94 -9.83 -9.58
CA PHE A 3 -14.89 -8.61 -10.38
C PHE A 3 -15.42 -7.43 -9.58
N LEU A 4 -14.67 -6.32 -9.58
CA LEU A 4 -15.11 -5.07 -8.95
C LEU A 4 -16.05 -4.30 -9.90
N PRO A 5 -17.09 -3.63 -9.38
CA PRO A 5 -17.82 -2.64 -10.14
C PRO A 5 -16.91 -1.49 -10.58
N ALA A 6 -17.27 -0.82 -11.68
CA ALA A 6 -16.51 0.33 -12.16
C ALA A 6 -16.44 1.44 -11.09
N TYR A 7 -15.29 2.11 -10.99
CA TYR A 7 -15.05 3.24 -10.08
C TYR A 7 -15.37 2.94 -8.60
N SER A 8 -15.07 1.72 -8.13
CA SER A 8 -15.24 1.33 -6.72
C SER A 8 -13.89 1.20 -6.00
N PRO A 9 -13.13 2.30 -5.82
CA PRO A 9 -11.83 2.25 -5.13
C PRO A 9 -11.97 1.82 -3.67
N ASP A 10 -13.11 2.11 -3.02
CA ASP A 10 -13.39 1.71 -1.64
C ASP A 10 -13.47 0.19 -1.45
N LEU A 11 -13.67 -0.55 -2.55
CA LEU A 11 -13.66 -2.01 -2.57
C LEU A 11 -12.29 -2.58 -2.93
N ASN A 12 -11.24 -1.76 -3.03
CA ASN A 12 -9.92 -2.20 -3.48
C ASN A 12 -8.83 -1.90 -2.42
N PRO A 13 -8.51 -2.88 -1.55
CA PRO A 13 -7.54 -2.74 -0.45
C PRO A 13 -6.13 -2.26 -0.88
N ILE A 14 -5.81 -2.36 -2.17
CA ILE A 14 -4.54 -1.86 -2.69
C ILE A 14 -4.45 -0.33 -2.60
N GLU A 15 -5.58 0.39 -2.62
CA GLU A 15 -5.62 1.85 -2.53
C GLU A 15 -5.11 2.34 -1.17
N GLU A 16 -5.56 1.72 -0.07
CA GLU A 16 -5.06 1.99 1.27
C GLU A 16 -3.58 1.61 1.40
N SER A 17 -3.16 0.52 0.77
CA SER A 17 -1.76 0.10 0.78
C SER A 17 -0.83 1.13 0.11
N PHE A 18 -1.25 1.69 -1.04
CA PHE A 18 -0.52 2.77 -1.71
C PHE A 18 -0.60 4.08 -0.92
N SER A 19 -1.73 4.37 -0.28
CA SER A 19 -1.87 5.54 0.60
C SER A 19 -0.87 5.46 1.77
N ALA A 20 -0.76 4.30 2.42
CA ALA A 20 0.20 4.06 3.50
C ALA A 20 1.65 4.22 3.03
N LEU A 21 2.01 3.66 1.87
CA LEU A 21 3.34 3.82 1.28
C LEU A 21 3.66 5.29 0.98
N LYS A 22 2.74 6.01 0.30
CA LYS A 22 2.91 7.43 0.01
C LYS A 22 3.08 8.26 1.28
N HIS A 23 2.30 7.97 2.32
CA HIS A 23 2.42 8.66 3.61
C HIS A 23 3.77 8.38 4.28
N TYR A 24 4.21 7.13 4.29
CA TYR A 24 5.52 6.74 4.83
C TYR A 24 6.66 7.46 4.11
N LEU A 25 6.68 7.42 2.77
CA LEU A 25 7.70 8.06 1.94
C LEU A 25 7.72 9.59 2.09
N ARG A 26 6.57 10.25 2.27
CA ARG A 26 6.53 11.70 2.56
C ARG A 26 7.19 12.06 3.88
N ARG A 27 7.18 11.15 4.85
CA ARG A 27 7.78 11.36 6.17
C ARG A 27 9.29 11.12 6.17
N ILE A 28 9.76 10.10 5.46
CA ILE A 28 11.17 9.69 5.49
C ILE A 28 11.99 10.22 4.30
N GLY A 29 11.33 10.62 3.20
CA GLY A 29 11.97 10.90 1.93
C GLY A 29 12.39 9.64 1.18
N LEU A 30 12.68 9.78 -0.11
CA LEU A 30 13.40 8.77 -0.88
C LEU A 30 14.90 9.09 -0.81
N PRO A 31 15.77 8.09 -0.61
CA PRO A 31 17.19 8.32 -0.68
C PRO A 31 17.60 8.78 -2.09
N ASP A 32 18.64 9.61 -2.15
CA ASP A 32 19.34 9.88 -3.40
C ASP A 32 20.06 8.63 -3.88
N GLY A 33 20.21 8.51 -5.20
CA GLY A 33 20.83 7.33 -5.81
C GLY A 33 20.31 7.03 -7.20
N SER A 34 20.82 5.93 -7.75
CA SER A 34 20.39 5.36 -9.01
C SER A 34 18.92 4.93 -8.98
N LYS A 35 18.35 4.68 -10.17
CA LYS A 35 17.00 4.13 -10.29
C LYS A 35 16.85 2.79 -9.57
N TYR A 36 17.90 1.98 -9.55
CA TYR A 36 17.90 0.67 -8.90
C TYR A 36 17.84 0.80 -7.37
N GLU A 37 18.66 1.69 -6.79
CA GLU A 37 18.65 1.96 -5.35
C GLU A 37 17.31 2.54 -4.88
N LYS A 38 16.72 3.45 -5.67
CA LYS A 38 15.38 3.97 -5.40
C LYS A 38 14.30 2.88 -5.47
N ALA A 39 14.41 1.94 -6.41
CA ALA A 39 13.49 0.81 -6.49
C ALA A 39 13.62 -0.12 -5.28
N LEU A 40 14.84 -0.39 -4.81
CA LEU A 40 15.06 -1.18 -3.59
C LEU A 40 14.49 -0.48 -2.35
N ALA A 41 14.74 0.82 -2.21
CA ALA A 41 14.20 1.62 -1.10
C ALA A 41 12.65 1.63 -1.08
N LEU A 42 12.00 1.59 -2.25
CA LEU A 42 10.54 1.45 -2.32
C LEU A 42 10.07 0.08 -1.80
N VAL A 43 10.77 -1.00 -2.13
CA VAL A 43 10.46 -2.36 -1.65
C VAL A 43 10.72 -2.49 -0.15
N GLU A 44 11.76 -1.84 0.37
CA GLU A 44 12.00 -1.80 1.82
C GLU A 44 10.90 -0.99 2.52
N ALA A 45 10.55 0.18 1.97
CA ALA A 45 9.49 1.02 2.52
C ALA A 45 8.13 0.31 2.58
N THR A 46 7.77 -0.50 1.58
CA THR A 46 6.55 -1.31 1.63
C THR A 46 6.58 -2.29 2.80
N GLY A 47 7.70 -2.98 3.02
CA GLY A 47 7.90 -3.89 4.16
C GLY A 47 7.79 -3.20 5.52
N HIS A 48 8.12 -1.90 5.61
CA HIS A 48 8.01 -1.14 6.86
C HIS A 48 6.60 -0.61 7.13
N CYS A 49 5.84 -0.23 6.10
CA CYS A 49 4.57 0.48 6.30
C CYS A 49 3.32 -0.39 6.09
N ILE A 50 3.43 -1.51 5.37
CA ILE A 50 2.35 -2.46 5.11
C ILE A 50 2.57 -3.67 6.02
N THR A 51 1.85 -3.71 7.14
CA THR A 51 1.90 -4.83 8.10
C THR A 51 0.72 -5.77 7.91
N PRO A 52 0.80 -7.03 8.38
CA PRO A 52 -0.32 -7.97 8.33
C PRO A 52 -1.61 -7.42 8.96
N GLU A 53 -1.49 -6.70 10.08
CA GLU A 53 -2.64 -6.14 10.80
C GLU A 53 -3.32 -5.03 9.99
N LYS A 54 -2.54 -4.20 9.30
CA LYS A 54 -3.09 -3.19 8.39
C LYS A 54 -3.77 -3.84 7.19
N ALA A 55 -3.13 -4.87 6.60
CA ALA A 55 -3.72 -5.61 5.51
C ALA A 55 -5.08 -6.19 5.92
N ASP A 56 -5.16 -6.89 7.06
CA ASP A 56 -6.42 -7.40 7.61
C ASP A 56 -7.46 -6.27 7.77
N SER A 57 -7.08 -5.14 8.35
CA SER A 57 -7.98 -4.00 8.49
C SER A 57 -8.49 -3.45 7.16
N TRP A 58 -7.68 -3.42 6.10
CA TRP A 58 -8.09 -2.93 4.77
C TRP A 58 -9.00 -3.91 4.05
N PHE A 59 -8.74 -5.21 4.17
CA PHE A 59 -9.65 -6.23 3.67
C PHE A 59 -11.00 -6.23 4.40
N ARG A 60 -11.02 -5.95 5.72
CA ARG A 60 -12.27 -5.71 6.47
C ARG A 60 -12.99 -4.46 5.99
N HIS A 61 -12.26 -3.36 5.82
CA HIS A 61 -12.82 -2.09 5.34
C HIS A 61 -13.47 -2.24 3.96
N ALA A 62 -12.82 -2.96 3.04
CA ALA A 62 -13.35 -3.26 1.71
C ALA A 62 -14.48 -4.32 1.70
N GLY A 63 -14.87 -4.87 2.85
CA GLY A 63 -15.98 -5.81 2.98
C GLY A 63 -15.66 -7.25 2.55
N TYR A 64 -14.39 -7.62 2.45
CA TYR A 64 -13.99 -8.99 2.06
C TYR A 64 -13.91 -9.96 3.24
N ILE A 65 -13.73 -9.45 4.45
CA ILE A 65 -13.64 -10.23 5.68
C ILE A 65 -14.42 -9.50 6.79
N TRP A 66 -14.94 -10.28 7.74
CA TRP A 66 -15.87 -9.83 8.78
C TRP A 66 -15.19 -9.82 10.15
#